data_AF-H0UQP2-F1
#
_entry.id   AF-H0UQP2-F1
#
_cell.length_a   1.000
_cell.length_b   1.000
_cell.length_c   1.000
_cell.angle_alpha   90.00
_cell.angle_beta   90.00
_cell.angle_gamma   90.00
#
_symmetry.space_group_name_H-M   'P 1'
#
loop_
_entity.id
_entity.type
_entity.pdbx_description
1 polymer ?
#
loop_
_entity_poly.entity_id
_entity_poly.type
_entity_poly.pdbx_seq_one_letter_code
_entity_poly.pdbx_strand_id
1 'polypeptide(L)' 'MGLWGPPEEDHHSFSPFPVEGREDLACWIHHEVLAWMERSRPSPEGDYLFFVEGVGRLRFRLVE' A
#
# COMPACT_ATOMS: atom_id res chain seq x y z
N MET A 1 6.84 -1.39 -4.01
CA MET A 1 7.06 -1.21 -2.56
C MET A 1 5.99 -0.26 -2.03
N GLY A 2 5.59 -0.37 -0.76
CA GLY A 2 4.69 0.58 -0.09
C GLY A 2 5.45 1.35 0.99
N LEU A 3 5.11 2.64 1.18
CA LEU A 3 5.76 3.53 2.14
C LEU A 3 4.75 4.09 3.14
N TRP A 4 5.23 4.32 4.37
CA TRP A 4 4.52 5.06 5.40
C TRP A 4 4.85 6.55 5.27
N GLY A 5 3.87 7.36 4.87
CA GLY A 5 4.10 8.75 4.54
C GLY A 5 4.62 8.95 3.11
N PRO A 6 4.63 10.21 2.64
CA PRO A 6 4.98 10.54 1.27
C PRO A 6 6.41 10.12 0.95
N PRO A 7 6.68 9.61 -0.26
CA PRO A 7 8.05 9.31 -0.68
C PRO A 7 8.88 10.60 -0.67
N GLU A 8 10.15 10.54 -0.27
CA GLU A 8 11.03 11.72 -0.25
C GLU A 8 11.49 12.11 -1.68
N GLU A 9 11.50 11.15 -2.60
CA GLU A 9 11.88 11.28 -4.00
C GLU A 9 10.86 10.52 -4.89
N ASP A 10 10.72 10.88 -6.17
CA ASP A 10 9.84 10.18 -7.14
C ASP A 10 8.35 10.09 -6.75
N HIS A 11 7.79 11.15 -6.15
CA HIS A 11 6.36 11.23 -5.78
C HIS A 11 5.38 10.81 -6.88
N HIS A 12 5.71 11.03 -8.14
CA HIS A 12 4.89 10.72 -9.31
C HIS A 12 4.81 9.22 -9.63
N SER A 13 5.62 8.38 -8.96
CA SER A 13 5.59 6.92 -9.10
C SER A 13 4.72 6.23 -8.05
N PHE A 14 4.11 6.99 -7.15
CA PHE A 14 3.32 6.48 -6.03
C PHE A 14 1.93 7.11 -6.00
N SER A 15 0.94 6.30 -5.62
CA SER A 15 -0.42 6.76 -5.31
C SER A 15 -0.66 6.72 -3.81
N PRO A 16 -1.27 7.76 -3.21
CA PRO A 16 -1.71 7.72 -1.82
C PRO A 16 -2.97 6.89 -1.66
N PHE A 17 -3.00 6.06 -0.61
CA PHE A 17 -4.15 5.26 -0.21
C PHE A 17 -4.50 5.59 1.25
N PRO A 18 -5.75 5.98 1.53
CA PRO A 18 -6.16 6.35 2.88
C PRO A 18 -6.13 5.15 3.82
N VAL A 19 -5.84 5.42 5.10
CA VAL A 19 -5.89 4.40 6.15
C VAL A 19 -7.24 4.48 6.87
N GLU A 20 -8.00 3.38 6.88
CA GLU A 20 -9.28 3.31 7.58
C GLU A 20 -9.11 3.64 9.08
N GLY A 21 -9.91 4.56 9.59
CA GLY A 21 -9.86 5.02 10.99
C GLY A 21 -8.74 6.01 11.30
N ARG A 22 -7.96 6.47 10.31
CA ARG A 22 -6.89 7.47 10.46
C ARG A 22 -6.88 8.46 9.29
N GLU A 23 -7.56 9.59 9.47
CA GLU A 23 -7.68 10.65 8.45
C GLU A 23 -6.35 11.39 8.20
N ASP A 24 -5.41 11.32 9.15
CA ASP A 24 -4.10 11.97 9.10
C ASP A 24 -3.02 11.13 8.40
N LEU A 25 -3.36 9.91 7.97
CA LEU A 25 -2.40 8.94 7.45
C LEU A 25 -2.79 8.43 6.06
N ALA A 26 -1.80 8.39 5.18
CA ALA A 26 -1.87 7.74 3.89
C ALA A 26 -0.66 6.81 3.70
N CYS A 27 -0.93 5.62 3.17
CA CYS A 27 0.09 4.73 2.64
C CYS A 27 0.37 5.09 1.19
N TRP A 28 1.63 5.11 0.78
CA TRP A 28 2.01 5.43 -0.58
C TRP A 28 2.43 4.16 -1.30
N ILE A 29 1.69 3.77 -2.34
CA ILE A 29 1.89 2.50 -3.04
C ILE A 29 2.45 2.77 -4.42
N HIS A 30 3.60 2.15 -4.73
CA HIS A 30 4.23 2.29 -6.05
C HIS A 30 3.32 1.75 -7.17
N HIS A 31 3.28 2.45 -8.31
CA HIS A 31 2.40 2.10 -9.43
C HIS A 31 2.60 0.68 -9.96
N GLU A 32 3.83 0.17 -9.96
CA GLU A 32 4.08 -1.23 -10.39
C GLU A 32 3.39 -2.26 -9.50
N VAL A 33 3.26 -1.97 -8.20
CA VAL A 33 2.53 -2.84 -7.27
C VAL A 33 1.05 -2.80 -7.61
N LEU A 34 0.48 -1.60 -7.78
CA LEU A 34 -0.92 -1.44 -8.15
C LEU A 34 -1.23 -2.16 -9.47
N ALA A 35 -0.38 -1.98 -10.48
CA ALA A 35 -0.53 -2.64 -11.77
C ALA A 35 -0.39 -4.18 -11.65
N TRP A 36 0.45 -4.68 -10.75
CA TRP A 36 0.52 -6.12 -10.46
C TRP A 36 -0.75 -6.63 -9.78
N MET A 37 -1.33 -5.85 -8.87
CA MET A 37 -2.55 -6.19 -8.17
C MET A 37 -3.75 -6.24 -9.12
N GLU A 38 -3.92 -5.26 -9.99
CA GLU A 38 -4.98 -5.25 -11.02
C GLU A 38 -4.94 -6.47 -11.94
N ARG A 39 -3.74 -6.97 -12.25
CA ARG A 39 -3.56 -8.16 -13.10
C ARG A 39 -3.73 -9.47 -12.34
N SER A 40 -3.63 -9.43 -11.02
CA SER A 40 -3.74 -10.61 -10.17
C SER A 40 -5.20 -10.81 -9.79
N ARG A 41 -5.68 -12.06 -9.78
CA ARG A 41 -7.02 -12.31 -9.24
C ARG A 41 -6.98 -12.01 -7.74
N PRO A 42 -7.98 -11.30 -7.17
CA PRO A 42 -8.07 -11.09 -5.74
C PRO A 42 -7.96 -12.43 -5.03
N SER A 43 -7.12 -12.48 -4.00
CA SER A 43 -7.04 -13.71 -3.21
C SER A 43 -8.42 -14.00 -2.57
N PRO A 44 -8.81 -15.27 -2.34
CA PRO A 44 -10.06 -15.61 -1.68
C PRO A 44 -10.20 -14.97 -0.28
N GLU A 45 -9.09 -14.58 0.33
CA GLU A 45 -9.02 -13.93 1.65
C GLU A 45 -8.96 -12.39 1.57
N GLY A 46 -8.96 -11.83 0.35
CA GLY A 46 -8.73 -10.41 0.06
C GLY A 46 -7.28 -10.11 -0.29
N ASP A 47 -7.02 -8.90 -0.81
CA ASP A 47 -5.66 -8.48 -1.15
C ASP A 47 -5.02 -7.70 -0.01
N TYR A 48 -3.78 -8.08 0.30
CA TYR A 48 -3.03 -7.53 1.42
C TYR A 48 -1.69 -6.98 0.98
N LEU A 49 -1.36 -5.80 1.47
CA LEU A 49 0.00 -5.26 1.41
C LEU A 49 0.69 -5.50 2.74
N PHE A 50 1.92 -6.00 2.67
CA PHE A 50 2.79 -6.16 3.81
C PHE A 50 3.84 -5.05 3.78
N PHE A 51 3.83 -4.23 4.82
CA PHE A 51 4.96 -3.36 5.13
C PHE A 51 5.83 -4.06 6.15
N VAL A 52 7.11 -4.18 5.84
CA VAL A 52 8.09 -4.81 6.72
C VAL A 52 9.15 -3.75 7.03
N GLU A 53 9.22 -3.35 8.29
CA GLU A 53 10.25 -2.43 8.79
C GLU A 53 10.95 -3.09 9.98
N GLY A 54 12.23 -3.38 9.81
CA GLY A 54 13.04 -4.08 10.81
C GLY A 54 12.41 -5.42 11.22
N VAL A 55 12.00 -5.52 12.49
CA VAL A 55 11.43 -6.73 13.11
C VAL A 55 9.90 -6.80 13.04
N GLY A 56 9.23 -5.76 12.53
CA GLY A 56 7.76 -5.66 12.49
C GLY A 56 7.19 -5.92 11.11
N ARG A 57 6.03 -6.59 11.05
CA ARG A 57 5.21 -6.73 9.82
C ARG A 57 3.83 -6.15 10.06
N LEU A 58 3.49 -5.12 9.30
CA LEU A 58 2.14 -4.55 9.24
C LEU A 58 1.43 -5.10 8.02
N ARG A 59 0.18 -5.54 8.21
CA ARG A 59 -0.68 -6.07 7.15
C ARG A 59 -1.82 -5.11 6.92
N PHE A 60 -1.88 -4.52 5.73
CA PHE A 60 -2.99 -3.68 5.30
C PHE A 60 -3.90 -4.51 4.42
N ARG A 61 -5.19 -4.55 4.76
CA ARG A 61 -6.22 -5.02 3.84
C ARG A 61 -6.58 -3.86 2.94
N LEU A 62 -6.54 -4.06 1.63
CA LEU A 62 -7.11 -3.07 0.73
C LEU A 62 -8.63 -3.22 0.73
N VAL A 63 -9.31 -2.10 0.93
CA VAL A 63 -10.76 -1.96 0.85
C VAL A 63 -11.03 -1.04 -0.33
N GLU A 64 -11.85 -1.49 -1.29
CA GLU A 64 -12.41 -0.65 -2.35
C GLU A 64 -13.45 0.33 -1.77
#